data_AF-X1LMS7-F1
#
_entry.id   AF-X1LMS7-F1
#
_cell.length_a   1.000
_cell.length_b   1.000
_cell.length_c   1.000
_cell.angle_alpha   90.00
_cell.angle_beta   90.00
_cell.angle_gamma   90.00
#
_symmetry.space_group_name_H-M   'P 1'
#
loop_
_entity.id
_entity.type
_entity.pdbx_description
1 polymer ?
#
loop_
_entity_poly.entity_id
_entity_poly.type
_entity_poly.pdbx_seq_one_letter_code
_entity_poly.pdbx_strand_id
1 'polypeptide(L)'
;RLKKIYKGRAIRPYGFIEDDYLGWMIFFDKIEFQSDNFNPDKKYPVLMRYLYQFEDELKNTLIKCKESPRNWLFPRRGFKIHNLRNKSGIEYLEPYYENQKKIFFSYISKENVFGFARVPFYATSDTYFLHNDGKKADYLFLIAYLNSKLMKFIFYAKGLEIKRSKSKLENEIPIISYENLKTQEKRDIYKTIRKLLKELIANSLQDLEKIELDKRDIDKLIFTFFDLDEKIIEELISKYYSV
;
A
#
# COMPACT_ATOMS: atom_id res chain seq x y z
N ARG A 1 -0.59 15.62 16.17
CA ARG A 1 -0.61 14.16 16.47
C ARG A 1 0.72 13.55 16.04
N LEU A 2 1.28 12.59 16.77
CA LEU A 2 2.48 11.86 16.32
C LEU A 2 2.05 10.63 15.52
N LYS A 3 2.68 10.39 14.37
CA LYS A 3 2.43 9.22 13.52
C LYS A 3 3.73 8.51 13.18
N LYS A 4 3.75 7.18 13.30
CA LYS A 4 4.89 6.36 12.85
C LYS A 4 5.06 6.51 11.34
N ILE A 5 6.30 6.71 10.89
CA ILE A 5 6.69 6.69 9.47
C ILE A 5 7.45 5.40 9.19
N TYR A 6 7.08 4.72 8.10
CA TYR A 6 7.73 3.50 7.63
C TYR A 6 8.55 3.75 6.36
N LYS A 7 9.46 2.82 6.08
CA LYS A 7 10.20 2.73 4.81
C LYS A 7 9.84 1.42 4.10
N GLY A 8 10.23 1.29 2.83
CA GLY A 8 10.00 0.09 2.04
C GLY A 8 10.51 -1.20 2.70
N ARG A 9 11.56 -1.11 3.53
CA ARG A 9 12.11 -2.26 4.28
C ARG A 9 11.16 -2.87 5.31
N ALA A 10 10.14 -2.13 5.77
CA ALA A 10 9.15 -2.63 6.72
C ALA A 10 8.08 -3.49 6.04
N ILE A 11 7.96 -3.42 4.71
CA ILE A 11 6.91 -4.08 3.94
C ILE A 11 7.14 -5.59 3.94
N ARG A 12 6.09 -6.35 4.20
CA ARG A 12 6.08 -7.82 4.15
C ARG A 12 4.89 -8.29 3.33
N PRO A 13 4.91 -9.52 2.80
CA PRO A 13 3.72 -10.08 2.16
C PRO A 13 2.53 -9.96 3.10
N TYR A 14 1.40 -9.44 2.59
CA TYR A 14 0.13 -9.30 3.31
C TYR A 14 0.13 -8.30 4.48
N GLY A 15 1.24 -7.60 4.76
CA GLY A 15 1.37 -6.76 5.95
C GLY A 15 2.64 -5.90 5.99
N PHE A 16 3.08 -5.58 7.21
CA PHE A 16 4.32 -4.86 7.48
C PHE A 16 4.78 -5.13 8.92
N ILE A 17 6.06 -4.88 9.22
CA ILE A 17 6.59 -4.96 10.59
C ILE A 17 6.31 -3.64 11.31
N GLU A 18 5.43 -3.67 12.31
CA GLU A 18 4.98 -2.46 13.04
C GLU A 18 6.09 -1.76 13.82
N ASP A 19 7.13 -2.51 14.19
CA ASP A 19 8.28 -2.01 14.95
C ASP A 19 9.44 -1.53 14.05
N ASP A 20 9.43 -1.84 12.74
CA ASP A 20 10.41 -1.32 11.79
C ASP A 20 9.98 0.04 11.22
N TYR A 21 9.66 0.97 12.11
CA TYR A 21 9.38 2.36 11.74
C TYR A 21 10.68 3.17 11.77
N LEU A 22 10.81 4.14 10.86
CA LEU A 22 11.96 5.04 10.76
C LEU A 22 11.98 6.08 11.89
N GLY A 23 10.80 6.50 12.32
CA GLY A 23 10.63 7.53 13.33
C GLY A 23 9.19 8.05 13.35
N TRP A 24 9.02 9.21 13.97
CA TRP A 24 7.72 9.85 14.13
C TRP A 24 7.63 11.10 13.27
N MET A 25 6.47 11.34 12.64
CA MET A 25 6.12 12.63 12.07
C MET A 25 5.16 13.38 12.98
N ILE A 26 5.32 14.69 12.99
CA ILE A 26 4.29 15.59 13.52
C ILE A 26 3.24 15.77 12.43
N PHE A 27 2.04 15.34 12.76
CA PHE A 27 0.88 15.39 11.89
C PHE A 27 -0.14 16.40 12.42
N PHE A 28 -0.32 17.47 11.65
CA PHE A 28 -1.39 18.43 11.82
C PHE A 28 -2.61 18.00 11.02
N ASP A 29 -3.77 17.97 11.68
CA ASP A 29 -5.04 17.74 11.00
C ASP A 29 -5.42 19.03 10.27
N LYS A 30 -5.42 19.02 8.94
CA LYS A 30 -5.66 20.24 8.17
C LYS A 30 -7.08 20.78 8.37
N ILE A 31 -8.05 19.91 8.64
CA ILE A 31 -9.45 20.31 8.88
C ILE A 31 -9.53 21.10 10.19
N GLU A 32 -8.83 20.63 11.21
CA GLU A 32 -8.72 21.32 12.49
C GLU A 32 -8.14 22.72 12.33
N PHE A 33 -7.09 22.87 11.51
CA PHE A 33 -6.45 24.16 11.24
C PHE A 33 -7.25 25.11 10.34
N GLN A 34 -8.29 24.61 9.68
CA GLN A 34 -9.19 25.40 8.84
C GLN A 34 -10.44 25.88 9.59
N SER A 35 -10.62 25.48 10.85
CA SER A 35 -11.71 25.98 11.69
C SER A 35 -11.48 27.45 12.07
N ASP A 36 -12.51 28.28 11.93
CA ASP A 36 -12.47 29.73 12.23
C ASP A 36 -12.03 30.04 13.67
N ASN A 37 -12.21 29.10 14.60
CA ASN A 37 -11.87 29.26 16.01
C ASN A 37 -10.55 28.60 16.42
N PHE A 38 -9.83 27.99 15.48
CA PHE A 38 -8.60 27.28 15.78
C PHE A 38 -7.40 28.21 15.77
N ASN A 39 -6.77 28.36 16.94
CA ASN A 39 -5.51 29.07 17.08
C ASN A 39 -4.41 28.08 17.53
N PRO A 40 -3.44 27.74 16.66
CA PRO A 40 -2.40 26.78 16.98
C PRO A 40 -1.47 27.26 18.10
N ASP A 41 -1.24 28.57 18.24
CA ASP A 41 -0.41 29.15 19.30
C ASP A 41 -1.04 28.99 20.68
N LYS A 42 -2.37 29.03 20.76
CA LYS A 42 -3.09 28.76 22.01
C LYS A 42 -3.13 27.28 22.33
N LYS A 43 -3.36 26.43 21.33
CA LYS A 43 -3.54 24.99 21.56
C LYS A 43 -2.23 24.24 21.77
N TYR A 44 -1.18 24.64 21.05
CA TYR A 44 0.12 23.97 21.03
C TYR A 44 1.29 24.95 21.20
N PRO A 45 1.30 25.77 22.28
CA PRO A 45 2.22 26.91 22.42
C PRO A 45 3.69 26.52 22.33
N VAL A 46 4.08 25.41 22.96
CA VAL A 46 5.47 24.93 22.95
C VAL A 46 5.89 24.43 21.57
N LEU A 47 5.02 23.66 20.90
CA LEU A 47 5.28 23.13 19.57
C LEU A 47 5.39 24.24 18.54
N MET A 48 4.51 25.25 18.61
CA MET A 48 4.56 26.38 17.70
C MET A 48 5.83 27.19 17.88
N ARG A 49 6.23 27.50 19.12
CA ARG A 49 7.53 28.13 19.41
C ARG A 49 8.72 27.36 18.87
N TYR A 50 8.68 26.03 18.93
CA TYR A 50 9.70 25.19 18.32
C TYR A 50 9.70 25.32 16.79
N LEU A 51 8.54 25.19 16.15
CA LEU A 51 8.44 25.24 14.69
C LEU A 51 8.77 26.61 14.09
N TYR A 52 8.46 27.70 14.79
CA TYR A 52 8.84 29.05 14.36
C TYR A 52 10.36 29.23 14.25
N GLN A 53 11.16 28.49 15.02
CA GLN A 53 12.63 28.53 14.90
C GLN A 53 13.12 28.01 13.54
N PHE A 54 12.31 27.21 12.84
CA PHE A 54 12.63 26.59 11.56
C PHE A 54 11.73 27.09 10.41
N GLU A 55 10.96 28.16 10.62
CA GLU A 55 9.97 28.63 9.65
C GLU A 55 10.59 28.91 8.27
N ASP A 56 11.72 29.61 8.23
CA ASP A 56 12.41 29.94 6.98
C ASP A 56 12.95 28.69 6.27
N GLU A 57 13.51 27.73 7.01
CA GLU A 57 13.99 26.47 6.46
C GLU A 57 12.84 25.65 5.85
N LEU A 58 11.71 25.58 6.54
CA LEU A 58 10.51 24.89 6.08
C LEU A 58 9.91 25.56 4.84
N LYS A 59 9.82 26.89 4.83
CA LYS A 59 9.38 27.66 3.65
C LYS A 59 10.30 27.44 2.46
N ASN A 60 11.62 27.50 2.66
CA ASN A 60 12.61 27.26 1.62
C ASN A 60 12.52 25.83 1.06
N THR A 61 12.26 24.85 1.91
CA THR A 61 12.03 23.46 1.50
C THR A 61 10.79 23.33 0.62
N LEU A 62 9.69 24.00 0.97
CA LEU A 62 8.47 24.03 0.16
C LEU A 62 8.69 24.67 -1.21
N ILE A 63 9.41 25.79 -1.25
CA ILE A 63 9.76 26.46 -2.50
C ILE A 63 10.58 25.54 -3.41
N LYS A 64 11.61 24.87 -2.86
CA LYS A 64 12.41 23.86 -3.60
C LYS A 64 11.54 22.71 -4.13
N CYS A 65 10.48 22.35 -3.40
CA CYS A 65 9.52 21.33 -3.80
C CYS A 65 8.41 21.84 -4.74
N LYS A 66 8.43 23.12 -5.14
CA LYS A 66 7.37 23.78 -5.93
C LYS A 66 6.00 23.77 -5.25
N GLU A 67 5.97 23.86 -3.92
CA GLU A 67 4.76 23.96 -3.11
C GLU A 67 4.65 25.37 -2.50
N SER A 68 3.44 25.74 -2.04
CA SER A 68 3.19 27.07 -1.46
C SER A 68 3.87 27.22 -0.08
N PRO A 69 4.75 28.22 0.12
CA PRO A 69 5.42 28.45 1.41
C PRO A 69 4.45 28.87 2.53
N ARG A 70 3.21 29.27 2.21
CA ARG A 70 2.17 29.53 3.21
C ARG A 70 1.78 28.28 3.99
N ASN A 71 2.04 27.09 3.45
CA ASN A 71 1.73 25.81 4.08
C ASN A 71 2.94 25.24 4.87
N TRP A 72 3.83 26.09 5.39
CA TRP A 72 5.05 25.65 6.07
C TRP A 72 4.82 24.80 7.33
N LEU A 73 3.61 24.85 7.91
CA LEU A 73 3.17 23.92 8.97
C LEU A 73 2.71 22.56 8.43
N PHE A 74 2.46 22.42 7.13
CA PHE A 74 1.98 21.20 6.49
C PHE A 74 2.85 20.73 5.32
N PRO A 75 4.19 20.63 5.47
CA PRO A 75 5.05 20.22 4.38
C PRO A 75 4.89 18.72 4.11
N ARG A 76 4.00 18.38 3.18
CA ARG A 76 3.74 16.99 2.80
C ARG A 76 3.82 16.85 1.29
N ARG A 77 4.67 15.94 0.82
CA ARG A 77 4.69 15.52 -0.58
C ARG A 77 3.74 14.33 -0.73
N GLY A 78 2.96 14.27 -1.81
CA GLY A 78 2.04 13.15 -2.06
C GLY A 78 0.82 13.10 -1.13
N PHE A 79 0.46 14.22 -0.51
CA PHE A 79 -0.77 14.36 0.29
C PHE A 79 -2.02 14.65 -0.56
N LYS A 80 -1.83 14.96 -1.84
CA LYS A 80 -2.88 15.25 -2.81
C LYS A 80 -2.56 14.60 -4.15
N ILE A 81 -3.59 14.20 -4.87
CA ILE A 81 -3.51 13.76 -6.27
C ILE A 81 -4.58 14.46 -7.10
N HIS A 82 -4.36 14.52 -8.41
CA HIS A 82 -5.44 14.89 -9.33
C HIS A 82 -6.47 13.78 -9.33
N ASN A 83 -7.74 14.16 -9.18
CA ASN A 83 -8.83 13.21 -9.29
C ASN A 83 -8.89 12.71 -10.75
N LEU A 84 -8.70 11.41 -10.95
CA LEU A 84 -8.68 10.81 -12.29
C LEU A 84 -10.05 10.89 -12.98
N ARG A 85 -11.14 10.97 -12.22
CA ARG A 85 -12.51 11.10 -12.73
C ARG A 85 -12.89 12.55 -13.00
N ASN A 86 -12.33 13.49 -12.25
CA ASN A 86 -12.52 14.91 -12.44
C ASN A 86 -11.17 15.62 -12.56
N LYS A 87 -10.71 15.86 -13.80
CA LYS A 87 -9.36 16.40 -14.08
C LYS A 87 -9.07 17.75 -13.39
N SER A 88 -10.10 18.51 -12.99
CA SER A 88 -9.96 19.77 -12.23
C SER A 88 -10.02 19.59 -10.71
N GLY A 89 -10.44 18.41 -10.22
CA GLY A 89 -10.55 18.10 -8.80
C GLY A 89 -9.22 17.67 -8.17
N ILE A 90 -8.97 18.13 -6.95
CA ILE A 90 -7.87 17.66 -6.11
C ILE A 90 -8.45 16.73 -5.05
N GLU A 91 -7.90 15.53 -4.92
CA GLU A 91 -8.22 14.60 -3.85
C GLU A 91 -7.10 14.60 -2.81
N TYR A 92 -7.46 14.82 -1.55
CA TYR A 92 -6.51 14.74 -0.44
C TYR A 92 -6.41 13.29 0.03
N LEU A 93 -5.19 12.75 0.05
CA LEU A 93 -4.89 11.35 0.40
C LEU A 93 -4.76 11.10 1.91
N GLU A 94 -4.82 12.16 2.71
CA GLU A 94 -4.71 12.05 4.17
C GLU A 94 -5.77 11.11 4.79
N PRO A 95 -7.07 11.21 4.47
CA PRO A 95 -8.06 10.26 4.95
C PRO A 95 -7.80 8.83 4.47
N TYR A 96 -7.17 8.66 3.31
CA TYR A 96 -6.79 7.35 2.78
C TYR A 96 -5.68 6.71 3.64
N TYR A 97 -4.64 7.46 3.97
CA TYR A 97 -3.55 6.97 4.83
C TYR A 97 -3.98 6.70 6.27
N GLU A 98 -4.94 7.47 6.80
CA GLU A 98 -5.42 7.32 8.17
C GLU A 98 -6.47 6.22 8.30
N ASN A 99 -7.53 6.26 7.48
CA ASN A 99 -8.78 5.55 7.79
C ASN A 99 -9.12 4.42 6.80
N GLN A 100 -8.47 4.38 5.63
CA GLN A 100 -8.83 3.41 4.60
C GLN A 100 -7.96 2.17 4.64
N LYS A 101 -8.44 1.11 4.00
CA LYS A 101 -7.63 -0.06 3.66
C LYS A 101 -6.70 0.31 2.51
N LYS A 102 -5.44 -0.09 2.59
CA LYS A 102 -4.44 0.24 1.57
C LYS A 102 -3.52 -0.93 1.28
N ILE A 103 -3.16 -1.07 0.01
CA ILE A 103 -2.06 -1.94 -0.44
C ILE A 103 -0.90 -1.03 -0.78
N PHE A 104 0.30 -1.46 -0.39
CA PHE A 104 1.52 -0.70 -0.60
C PHE A 104 2.69 -1.61 -0.94
N PHE A 105 3.69 -1.06 -1.60
CA PHE A 105 4.87 -1.79 -2.05
C PHE A 105 6.05 -0.83 -2.20
N SER A 106 7.26 -1.36 -2.15
CA SER A 106 8.48 -0.56 -2.26
C SER A 106 8.59 0.07 -3.65
N TYR A 107 9.04 1.32 -3.70
CA TYR A 107 9.31 2.09 -4.92
C TYR A 107 10.31 1.41 -5.86
N ILE A 108 11.22 0.63 -5.29
CA ILE A 108 12.19 -0.19 -6.00
C ILE A 108 12.21 -1.55 -5.31
N SER A 109 11.91 -2.61 -6.05
CA SER A 109 11.98 -3.99 -5.54
C SER A 109 12.26 -4.96 -6.68
N LYS A 110 13.09 -5.97 -6.39
CA LYS A 110 13.33 -7.10 -7.30
C LYS A 110 12.25 -8.19 -7.18
N GLU A 111 11.75 -8.41 -5.96
CA GLU A 111 10.85 -9.53 -5.65
C GLU A 111 9.35 -9.13 -5.62
N ASN A 112 9.05 -7.86 -5.88
CA ASN A 112 7.70 -7.30 -5.88
C ASN A 112 6.81 -7.79 -4.73
N VAL A 113 7.08 -7.29 -3.52
CA VAL A 113 6.31 -7.62 -2.33
C VAL A 113 5.26 -6.56 -2.07
N PHE A 114 4.01 -7.00 -1.84
CA PHE A 114 2.90 -6.12 -1.55
C PHE A 114 2.44 -6.32 -0.11
N GLY A 115 2.46 -5.24 0.67
CA GLY A 115 1.91 -5.15 2.01
C GLY A 115 0.49 -4.64 2.02
N PHE A 116 -0.19 -4.86 3.14
CA PHE A 116 -1.56 -4.41 3.35
C PHE A 116 -1.75 -3.88 4.77
N ALA A 117 -2.57 -2.83 4.91
CA ALA A 117 -2.93 -2.28 6.21
C ALA A 117 -4.40 -1.87 6.24
N ARG A 118 -5.04 -2.12 7.39
CA ARG A 118 -6.34 -1.55 7.78
C ARG A 118 -6.20 -0.39 8.76
N VAL A 119 -5.00 -0.22 9.30
CA VAL A 119 -4.62 0.78 10.30
C VAL A 119 -3.92 1.96 9.62
N PRO A 120 -3.72 3.08 10.32
CA PRO A 120 -2.88 4.17 9.83
C PRO A 120 -1.50 3.67 9.40
N PHE A 121 -1.10 3.99 8.18
CA PHE A 121 0.21 3.63 7.65
C PHE A 121 0.71 4.77 6.79
N TYR A 122 1.81 5.37 7.23
CA TYR A 122 2.48 6.46 6.56
C TYR A 122 3.88 6.02 6.20
N ALA A 123 4.30 6.29 4.97
CA ALA A 123 5.61 5.88 4.51
C ALA A 123 6.35 7.01 3.79
N THR A 124 7.66 6.86 3.68
CA THR A 124 8.48 7.80 2.91
C THR A 124 8.27 7.63 1.40
N SER A 125 8.93 8.48 0.60
CA SER A 125 8.79 8.45 -0.87
C SER A 125 9.31 7.16 -1.54
N ASP A 126 9.93 6.27 -0.77
CA ASP A 126 10.34 4.93 -1.21
C ASP A 126 9.20 3.91 -1.19
N THR A 127 7.97 4.33 -0.98
CA THR A 127 6.80 3.45 -0.91
C THR A 127 5.68 3.97 -1.81
N TYR A 128 5.08 3.07 -2.58
CA TYR A 128 3.92 3.32 -3.41
C TYR A 128 2.67 2.70 -2.80
N PHE A 129 1.53 3.33 -3.08
CA PHE A 129 0.21 2.92 -2.62
C PHE A 129 -0.68 2.65 -3.82
N LEU A 130 -1.46 1.57 -3.77
CA LEU A 130 -2.54 1.32 -4.72
C LEU A 130 -3.80 2.03 -4.23
N HIS A 131 -4.04 3.22 -4.77
CA HIS A 131 -5.26 3.97 -4.50
C HIS A 131 -6.42 3.40 -5.33
N ASN A 132 -7.57 3.30 -4.68
CA ASN A 132 -8.78 2.91 -5.35
C ASN A 132 -9.42 4.13 -6.01
N ASP A 133 -9.74 4.05 -7.30
CA ASP A 133 -10.34 5.16 -8.04
C ASP A 133 -11.78 5.49 -7.60
N GLY A 134 -12.36 4.72 -6.66
CA GLY A 134 -13.72 4.84 -6.17
C GLY A 134 -14.64 3.69 -6.60
N LYS A 135 -14.15 2.68 -7.33
CA LYS A 135 -14.84 1.40 -7.54
C LYS A 135 -14.64 0.50 -6.32
N LYS A 136 -15.46 -0.50 -6.06
CA LYS A 136 -15.22 -1.37 -4.89
C LYS A 136 -14.06 -2.32 -5.21
N ALA A 137 -12.87 -2.07 -4.66
CA ALA A 137 -11.75 -3.00 -4.77
C ALA A 137 -11.84 -4.10 -3.69
N ASP A 138 -11.70 -5.36 -4.09
CA ASP A 138 -11.57 -6.48 -3.15
C ASP A 138 -10.11 -6.64 -2.70
N TYR A 139 -9.74 -5.83 -1.71
CA TYR A 139 -8.38 -5.81 -1.18
C TYR A 139 -7.86 -7.17 -0.73
N LEU A 140 -8.74 -8.04 -0.22
CA LEU A 140 -8.34 -9.36 0.26
C LEU A 140 -7.94 -10.25 -0.93
N PHE A 141 -8.81 -10.41 -1.91
CA PHE A 141 -8.41 -11.20 -3.07
C PHE A 141 -7.18 -10.61 -3.77
N LEU A 142 -7.15 -9.28 -3.93
CA LEU A 142 -6.06 -8.60 -4.64
C LEU A 142 -4.70 -8.81 -3.95
N ILE A 143 -4.61 -8.68 -2.63
CA ILE A 143 -3.34 -8.87 -1.92
C ILE A 143 -2.90 -10.35 -1.89
N ALA A 144 -3.85 -11.29 -1.83
CA ALA A 144 -3.57 -12.72 -2.00
C ALA A 144 -2.97 -13.00 -3.38
N TYR A 145 -3.63 -12.49 -4.42
CA TYR A 145 -3.23 -12.66 -5.81
C TYR A 145 -1.86 -12.04 -6.11
N LEU A 146 -1.64 -10.77 -5.73
CA LEU A 146 -0.39 -10.05 -6.01
C LEU A 146 0.86 -10.68 -5.35
N ASN A 147 0.69 -11.35 -4.20
CA ASN A 147 1.80 -12.03 -3.51
C ASN A 147 1.91 -13.53 -3.84
N SER A 148 1.02 -14.07 -4.69
CA SER A 148 1.00 -15.50 -5.05
C SER A 148 2.22 -15.93 -5.86
N LYS A 149 2.54 -17.23 -5.83
CA LYS A 149 3.55 -17.85 -6.70
C LYS A 149 3.29 -17.55 -8.18
N LEU A 150 2.04 -17.61 -8.62
CA LEU A 150 1.65 -17.29 -9.99
C LEU A 150 2.06 -15.87 -10.38
N MET A 151 1.77 -14.88 -9.52
CA MET A 151 2.13 -13.50 -9.83
C MET A 151 3.63 -13.25 -9.76
N LYS A 152 4.35 -13.87 -8.82
CA LYS A 152 5.82 -13.84 -8.81
C LYS A 152 6.40 -14.36 -10.13
N PHE A 153 5.87 -15.48 -10.63
CA PHE A 153 6.25 -16.01 -11.95
C PHE A 153 5.95 -15.03 -13.08
N ILE A 154 4.74 -14.45 -13.12
CA ILE A 154 4.37 -13.47 -14.17
C ILE A 154 5.29 -12.24 -14.12
N PHE A 155 5.60 -11.73 -12.93
CA PHE A 155 6.52 -10.60 -12.78
C PHE A 155 7.89 -10.92 -13.37
N TYR A 156 8.43 -12.09 -13.05
CA TYR A 156 9.71 -12.53 -13.56
C TYR A 156 9.69 -12.76 -15.08
N ALA A 157 8.73 -13.54 -15.58
CA ALA A 157 8.65 -13.91 -16.99
C ALA A 157 8.51 -12.69 -17.92
N LYS A 158 7.83 -11.64 -17.45
CA LYS A 158 7.69 -10.37 -18.18
C LYS A 158 8.79 -9.35 -17.88
N GLY A 159 9.73 -9.64 -16.98
CA GLY A 159 10.73 -8.68 -16.52
C GLY A 159 10.10 -7.44 -15.85
N LEU A 160 8.96 -7.63 -15.21
CA LEU A 160 8.20 -6.60 -14.50
C LEU A 160 8.72 -6.46 -13.08
N GLU A 161 9.88 -5.86 -12.94
CA GLU A 161 10.36 -5.40 -11.63
C GLU A 161 9.76 -4.03 -11.31
N ILE A 162 9.42 -3.78 -10.05
CA ILE A 162 9.10 -2.43 -9.61
C ILE A 162 10.37 -1.59 -9.69
N LYS A 163 10.48 -0.84 -10.80
CA LYS A 163 11.49 0.19 -11.04
C LYS A 163 10.82 1.55 -11.00
N ARG A 164 11.64 2.60 -10.97
CA ARG A 164 11.25 4.01 -10.78
C ARG A 164 10.01 4.51 -11.58
N SER A 165 9.62 3.84 -12.66
CA SER A 165 8.40 4.09 -13.45
C SER A 165 7.26 3.12 -13.12
N LYS A 166 6.08 3.65 -12.78
CA LYS A 166 4.86 2.88 -12.47
C LYS A 166 4.19 2.21 -13.67
N SER A 167 4.48 2.68 -14.89
CA SER A 167 3.72 2.40 -16.11
C SER A 167 3.60 0.92 -16.46
N LYS A 168 4.64 0.12 -16.20
CA LYS A 168 4.59 -1.33 -16.47
C LYS A 168 3.68 -2.08 -15.51
N LEU A 169 3.73 -1.72 -14.22
CA LEU A 169 2.88 -2.32 -13.19
C LEU A 169 1.40 -1.99 -13.43
N GLU A 170 1.11 -0.76 -13.84
CA GLU A 170 -0.26 -0.27 -14.03
C GLU A 170 -0.98 -0.92 -15.22
N ASN A 171 -0.26 -1.31 -16.27
CA ASN A 171 -0.87 -1.76 -17.53
C ASN A 171 -0.69 -3.25 -17.83
N GLU A 172 0.27 -3.94 -17.21
CA GLU A 172 0.63 -5.31 -17.62
C GLU A 172 0.22 -6.40 -16.61
N ILE A 173 -0.32 -6.01 -15.45
CA ILE A 173 -0.86 -6.95 -14.45
C ILE A 173 -2.34 -7.21 -14.73
N PRO A 174 -2.74 -8.45 -15.04
CA PRO A 174 -4.15 -8.79 -15.17
C PRO A 174 -4.83 -8.74 -13.79
N ILE A 175 -5.87 -7.91 -13.64
CA ILE A 175 -6.68 -7.84 -12.42
C ILE A 175 -8.04 -8.46 -12.67
N ILE A 176 -8.47 -9.35 -11.77
CA ILE A 176 -9.75 -10.06 -11.89
C ILE A 176 -10.78 -9.49 -10.93
N SER A 177 -11.96 -9.20 -11.47
CA SER A 177 -13.13 -8.75 -10.71
C SER A 177 -14.06 -9.92 -10.43
N TYR A 178 -14.62 -9.97 -9.22
CA TYR A 178 -15.58 -11.00 -8.81
C TYR A 178 -16.83 -11.02 -9.72
N GLU A 179 -17.25 -9.85 -10.19
CA GLU A 179 -18.40 -9.64 -11.07
C GLU A 179 -18.22 -10.33 -12.43
N ASN A 180 -16.98 -10.49 -12.89
CA ASN A 180 -16.65 -11.08 -14.18
C ASN A 180 -16.51 -12.62 -14.12
N LEU A 181 -16.74 -13.24 -12.96
CA LEU A 181 -16.62 -14.68 -12.79
C LEU A 181 -17.84 -15.42 -13.36
N LYS A 182 -17.59 -16.29 -14.33
CA LYS A 182 -18.63 -17.01 -15.08
C LYS A 182 -19.22 -18.21 -14.34
N THR A 183 -18.43 -18.90 -13.51
CA THR A 183 -18.84 -20.15 -12.86
C THR A 183 -18.98 -20.00 -11.35
N GLN A 184 -19.88 -20.79 -10.76
CA GLN A 184 -20.08 -20.83 -9.31
C GLN A 184 -18.82 -21.36 -8.59
N GLU A 185 -18.16 -22.37 -9.16
CA GLU A 185 -16.90 -22.90 -8.68
C GLU A 185 -15.82 -21.82 -8.50
N LYS A 186 -15.56 -20.99 -9.53
CA LYS A 186 -14.58 -19.88 -9.42
C LYS A 186 -15.01 -18.87 -8.36
N ARG A 187 -16.30 -18.60 -8.22
CA ARG A 187 -16.81 -17.70 -7.16
C ARG A 187 -16.56 -18.27 -5.77
N ASP A 188 -16.66 -19.59 -5.59
CA ASP A 188 -16.44 -20.23 -4.31
C ASP A 188 -14.95 -20.33 -3.97
N ILE A 189 -14.09 -20.65 -4.95
CA ILE A 189 -12.63 -20.54 -4.80
C ILE A 189 -12.23 -19.11 -4.40
N TYR A 190 -12.77 -18.10 -5.08
CA TYR A 190 -12.54 -16.68 -4.77
C TYR A 190 -12.91 -16.33 -3.32
N LYS A 191 -14.08 -16.78 -2.85
CA LYS A 191 -14.51 -16.56 -1.47
C LYS A 191 -13.60 -17.27 -0.46
N THR A 192 -13.16 -18.50 -0.77
CA THR A 192 -12.26 -19.27 0.09
C THR A 192 -10.91 -18.58 0.23
N ILE A 193 -10.30 -18.12 -0.88
CA ILE A 193 -9.06 -17.33 -0.85
C ILE A 193 -9.20 -16.11 0.07
N ARG A 194 -10.32 -15.37 -0.03
CA ARG A 194 -10.57 -14.22 0.84
C ARG A 194 -10.69 -14.58 2.30
N LYS A 195 -11.31 -15.72 2.60
CA LYS A 195 -11.46 -16.23 3.98
C LYS A 195 -10.09 -16.58 4.56
N LEU A 196 -9.31 -17.42 3.86
CA LEU A 196 -7.97 -17.82 4.29
C LEU A 196 -7.06 -16.62 4.50
N LEU A 197 -7.03 -15.68 3.56
CA LEU A 197 -6.21 -14.50 3.72
C LEU A 197 -6.65 -13.64 4.92
N LYS A 198 -7.96 -13.50 5.16
CA LYS A 198 -8.45 -12.76 6.33
C LYS A 198 -7.92 -13.38 7.62
N GLU A 199 -7.87 -14.71 7.69
CA GLU A 199 -7.32 -15.47 8.82
C GLU A 199 -5.80 -15.29 8.91
N LEU A 200 -5.08 -15.41 7.79
CA LEU A 200 -3.63 -15.17 7.72
C LEU A 200 -3.24 -13.77 8.23
N ILE A 201 -3.94 -12.73 7.78
CA ILE A 201 -3.67 -11.35 8.21
C ILE A 201 -3.94 -11.19 9.72
N ALA A 202 -4.99 -11.81 10.24
CA ALA A 202 -5.35 -11.73 11.65
C ALA A 202 -4.37 -12.48 12.57
N ASN A 203 -3.77 -13.58 12.07
CA ASN A 203 -2.91 -14.48 12.84
C ASN A 203 -1.41 -14.22 12.63
N SER A 204 -1.04 -13.18 11.87
CA SER A 204 0.28 -12.97 11.23
C SER A 204 1.52 -12.94 12.14
N LEU A 205 1.40 -13.15 13.45
CA LEU A 205 2.50 -13.15 14.42
C LEU A 205 2.48 -14.30 15.44
N GLN A 206 1.51 -15.22 15.40
CA GLN A 206 1.31 -16.20 16.48
C GLN A 206 1.64 -17.65 16.08
N ASP A 207 1.52 -18.02 14.80
CA ASP A 207 1.72 -19.39 14.32
C ASP A 207 2.33 -19.39 12.91
N LEU A 208 3.65 -19.60 12.83
CA LEU A 208 4.38 -19.58 11.57
C LEU A 208 4.03 -20.77 10.67
N GLU A 209 3.76 -21.95 11.24
CA GLU A 209 3.41 -23.15 10.47
C GLU A 209 2.06 -22.98 9.80
N LYS A 210 1.07 -22.48 10.55
CA LYS A 210 -0.25 -22.17 9.99
C LYS A 210 -0.18 -21.10 8.91
N ILE A 211 0.64 -20.06 9.10
CA ILE A 211 0.83 -19.02 8.08
C ILE A 211 1.39 -19.62 6.79
N GLU A 212 2.37 -20.51 6.86
CA GLU A 212 2.92 -21.16 5.67
C GLU A 212 1.92 -22.13 5.02
N LEU A 213 1.09 -22.81 5.83
CA LEU A 213 0.01 -23.64 5.32
C LEU A 213 -1.05 -22.80 4.57
N ASP A 214 -1.53 -21.72 5.18
CA ASP A 214 -2.50 -20.81 4.56
C ASP A 214 -1.97 -20.22 3.25
N LYS A 215 -0.68 -19.86 3.18
CA LYS A 215 -0.04 -19.39 1.94
C LYS A 215 -0.07 -20.45 0.85
N ARG A 216 0.30 -21.70 1.18
CA ARG A 216 0.29 -22.83 0.23
C ARG A 216 -1.12 -23.10 -0.28
N ASP A 217 -2.11 -23.10 0.60
CA ASP A 217 -3.51 -23.33 0.21
C ASP A 217 -4.06 -22.20 -0.65
N ILE A 218 -3.70 -20.95 -0.36
CA ILE A 218 -4.02 -19.80 -1.22
C ILE A 218 -3.39 -19.97 -2.61
N ASP A 219 -2.12 -20.35 -2.70
CA ASP A 219 -1.45 -20.55 -3.99
C ASP A 219 -2.11 -21.67 -4.81
N LYS A 220 -2.43 -22.80 -4.17
CA LYS A 220 -3.18 -23.90 -4.82
C LYS A 220 -4.52 -23.45 -5.37
N LEU A 221 -5.30 -22.76 -4.55
CA LEU A 221 -6.59 -22.21 -4.95
C LEU A 221 -6.44 -21.22 -6.10
N ILE A 222 -5.36 -20.43 -6.13
CA ILE A 222 -5.07 -19.54 -7.26
C ILE A 222 -4.76 -20.35 -8.52
N PHE A 223 -3.95 -21.40 -8.47
CA PHE A 223 -3.70 -22.24 -9.64
C PHE A 223 -4.99 -22.89 -10.15
N THR A 224 -5.80 -23.49 -9.28
CA THR A 224 -7.12 -24.03 -9.64
C THR A 224 -8.02 -22.94 -10.23
N PHE A 225 -8.02 -21.73 -9.66
CA PHE A 225 -8.84 -20.62 -10.15
C PHE A 225 -8.53 -20.23 -11.60
N PHE A 226 -7.28 -20.44 -12.04
CA PHE A 226 -6.82 -20.18 -13.41
C PHE A 226 -6.75 -21.43 -14.28
N ASP A 227 -7.27 -22.57 -13.80
CA ASP A 227 -7.22 -23.86 -14.50
C ASP A 227 -5.78 -24.28 -14.84
N LEU A 228 -4.83 -23.97 -13.94
CA LEU A 228 -3.41 -24.28 -14.07
C LEU A 228 -3.04 -25.51 -13.26
N ASP A 229 -2.16 -26.34 -13.82
CA ASP A 229 -1.54 -27.45 -13.09
C ASP A 229 -0.42 -26.91 -12.18
N GLU A 230 -0.60 -27.11 -10.87
CA GLU A 230 0.37 -26.73 -9.84
C GLU A 230 1.76 -27.27 -10.15
N LYS A 231 1.88 -28.54 -10.58
CA LYS A 231 3.19 -29.16 -10.85
C LYS A 231 3.92 -28.46 -11.98
N ILE A 232 3.21 -28.11 -13.06
CA ILE A 232 3.82 -27.43 -14.21
C ILE A 232 4.32 -26.04 -13.79
N ILE A 233 3.55 -25.30 -13.00
CA ILE A 233 3.97 -23.98 -12.54
C ILE A 233 5.12 -24.07 -11.54
N GLU A 234 5.09 -25.04 -10.62
CA GLU A 234 6.19 -25.27 -9.68
C GLU A 234 7.48 -25.70 -10.38
N GLU A 235 7.40 -26.53 -11.44
CA GLU A 235 8.54 -26.89 -12.28
C GLU A 235 9.08 -25.67 -13.04
N LEU A 236 8.21 -24.85 -13.62
CA LEU A 236 8.61 -23.60 -14.29
C LEU A 236 9.27 -22.63 -13.31
N ILE A 237 8.67 -22.43 -12.14
CA ILE A 237 9.28 -21.61 -11.08
C ILE A 237 10.63 -22.22 -10.70
N SER A 238 10.72 -23.50 -10.36
CA SER A 238 11.98 -24.13 -9.95
C SER A 238 13.06 -24.03 -11.02
N LYS A 239 12.70 -24.16 -12.31
CA LYS A 239 13.61 -24.07 -13.45
C LYS A 239 14.15 -22.65 -13.69
N TYR A 240 13.33 -21.64 -13.46
CA TYR A 240 13.68 -20.24 -13.78
C TYR A 240 14.01 -19.39 -12.54
N TYR A 241 13.76 -19.90 -11.34
CA TYR A 241 13.84 -19.20 -10.07
C TYR A 241 14.75 -19.93 -9.05
N SER A 242 15.49 -20.96 -9.47
CA SER A 242 16.57 -21.53 -8.66
C SER A 242 17.70 -20.50 -8.55
N VAL A 243 17.71 -19.79 -7.43
CA VAL A 243 18.87 -19.11 -6.84
C VAL A 243 19.28 -19.91 -5.61
#